data_AF-A0A1Z5TB76-F1
#
_entry.id   AF-A0A1Z5TB76-F1
#
_cell.length_a   1.000
_cell.length_b   1.000
_cell.length_c   1.000
_cell.angle_alpha   90.00
_cell.angle_beta   90.00
_cell.angle_gamma   90.00
#
_symmetry.space_group_name_H-M   'P 1'
#
loop_
_entity.id
_entity.type
_entity.pdbx_description
1 polymer ?
#
loop_
_entity_poly.entity_id
_entity_poly.type
_entity_poly.pdbx_seq_one_letter_code
_entity_poly.pdbx_strand_id
1 'polypeptide(L)'
;MTTSTIDPTLPPLQPSFDPAGTSPESSTTQQIIQKLNLQPHPEGGYFVETDRDPLRIPNPYAHTTSTQNPSSILVDTRNAMTSIHYLLTPRTPLGHFHRNKGRTVHTLHRGRGRYVIIHADEVASTSCPGGYGGNESLPESRRWTDHARIETFVVGPDVLKGERVQWIVDGGRGSSSEGLLISETVVPGFEFEDHDFMDEERLRALVSREQAEEMAWMVRRE
;
A
#
# COMPACT_ATOMS: atom_id res chain seq x y z
N MET A 1 -6.52 7.30 -29.38
CA MET A 1 -6.12 6.41 -28.27
C MET A 1 -6.26 7.23 -27.00
N THR A 2 -7.04 6.77 -26.03
CA THR A 2 -7.15 7.45 -24.73
C THR A 2 -5.80 7.34 -24.01
N THR A 3 -5.18 8.48 -23.69
CA THR A 3 -3.96 8.56 -22.87
C THR A 3 -4.36 8.39 -21.40
N SER A 4 -3.44 7.91 -20.54
CA SER A 4 -3.72 7.84 -19.10
C SER A 4 -4.03 9.23 -18.55
N THR A 5 -4.98 9.29 -17.62
CA THR A 5 -5.35 10.50 -16.86
C THR A 5 -4.38 10.79 -15.71
N ILE A 6 -3.46 9.85 -15.45
CA ILE A 6 -2.44 9.93 -14.40
C ILE A 6 -1.11 10.39 -15.00
N ASP A 7 -0.66 9.73 -16.07
CA ASP A 7 0.55 10.08 -16.79
C ASP A 7 0.29 9.97 -18.31
N PRO A 8 0.11 11.10 -19.03
CA PRO A 8 -0.19 11.10 -20.46
C PRO A 8 0.87 10.42 -21.33
N THR A 9 2.09 10.22 -20.81
CA THR A 9 3.18 9.53 -21.53
C THR A 9 3.05 8.01 -21.47
N LEU A 10 2.18 7.49 -20.59
CA LEU A 10 1.94 6.07 -20.38
C LEU A 10 0.54 5.66 -20.87
N PRO A 11 0.35 4.38 -21.26
CA PRO A 11 -0.99 3.87 -21.50
C PRO A 11 -1.82 3.93 -20.20
N PRO A 12 -3.16 4.06 -20.31
CA PRO A 12 -4.06 3.97 -19.16
C PRO A 12 -3.77 2.74 -18.29
N LEU A 13 -3.92 2.88 -16.98
CA LEU A 13 -3.82 1.75 -16.06
C LEU A 13 -4.88 0.70 -16.42
N GLN A 14 -4.43 -0.51 -16.69
CA GLN A 14 -5.29 -1.66 -16.97
C GLN A 14 -4.83 -2.86 -16.16
N PRO A 15 -5.75 -3.74 -15.72
CA PRO A 15 -5.38 -5.03 -15.16
C PRO A 15 -4.52 -5.79 -16.17
N SER A 16 -3.29 -6.14 -15.78
CA SER A 16 -2.39 -6.94 -16.63
C SER A 16 -2.77 -8.42 -16.66
N PHE A 17 -3.58 -8.87 -15.70
CA PHE A 17 -4.06 -10.25 -15.56
C PHE A 17 -5.55 -10.27 -15.26
N ASP A 18 -6.16 -11.43 -15.50
CA ASP A 18 -7.54 -11.71 -15.14
C ASP A 18 -7.74 -11.48 -13.63
N PRO A 19 -8.45 -10.41 -13.22
CA PRO A 19 -8.68 -10.15 -11.81
C PRO A 19 -9.53 -11.25 -11.14
N ALA A 20 -10.18 -12.13 -11.91
CA ALA A 20 -10.88 -13.30 -11.37
C ALA A 20 -9.94 -14.45 -10.96
N GLY A 21 -8.63 -14.37 -11.26
CA GLY A 21 -7.63 -15.31 -10.75
C GLY A 21 -7.81 -16.77 -11.20
N THR A 22 -8.41 -16.99 -12.37
CA THR A 22 -8.89 -18.31 -12.82
C THR A 22 -7.78 -19.32 -13.10
N SER A 23 -6.57 -18.86 -13.43
CA SER A 23 -5.43 -19.73 -13.77
C SER A 23 -4.68 -20.23 -12.53
N PRO A 24 -4.15 -21.47 -12.52
CA PRO A 24 -3.27 -21.96 -11.47
C PRO A 24 -1.94 -21.22 -11.39
N GLU A 25 -1.40 -21.14 -10.18
CA GLU A 25 -0.02 -20.67 -9.98
C GLU A 25 0.96 -21.59 -10.70
N SER A 26 2.01 -21.01 -11.29
CA SER A 26 3.09 -21.79 -11.91
C SER A 26 3.79 -22.69 -10.88
N SER A 27 4.41 -23.79 -11.33
CA SER A 27 5.18 -24.69 -10.45
C SER A 27 6.32 -23.97 -9.71
N THR A 28 6.91 -22.95 -10.33
CA THR A 28 7.94 -22.11 -9.69
C THR A 28 7.33 -21.23 -8.62
N THR A 29 6.19 -20.60 -8.90
CA THR A 29 5.48 -19.75 -7.92
C THR A 29 5.03 -20.57 -6.71
N GLN A 30 4.47 -21.76 -6.93
CA GLN A 30 4.08 -22.67 -5.84
C GLN A 30 5.26 -23.06 -4.95
N GLN A 31 6.43 -23.33 -5.54
CA GLN A 31 7.64 -23.63 -4.78
C GLN A 31 8.13 -22.42 -3.96
N ILE A 32 8.04 -21.20 -4.50
CA ILE A 32 8.38 -19.97 -3.76
C ILE A 32 7.45 -19.81 -2.57
N ILE A 33 6.12 -19.91 -2.78
CA ILE A 33 5.11 -19.82 -1.73
C ILE A 33 5.42 -20.85 -0.63
N GLN A 34 5.70 -22.10 -0.99
CA GLN A 34 6.00 -23.16 -0.03
C GLN A 34 7.32 -22.92 0.71
N LYS A 35 8.39 -22.53 0.02
CA LYS A 35 9.73 -22.37 0.61
C LYS A 35 9.84 -21.17 1.54
N LEU A 36 9.12 -20.10 1.22
CA LEU A 36 9.06 -18.90 2.07
C LEU A 36 7.91 -18.95 3.07
N ASN A 37 7.10 -20.02 3.10
CA ASN A 37 5.94 -20.16 3.97
C ASN A 37 4.95 -18.99 3.84
N LEU A 38 4.68 -18.57 2.59
CA LEU A 38 3.79 -17.44 2.33
C LEU A 38 2.33 -17.86 2.49
N GLN A 39 1.52 -16.97 3.05
CA GLN A 39 0.07 -17.09 3.19
C GLN A 39 -0.64 -15.98 2.40
N PRO A 40 -1.91 -16.14 2.02
CA PRO A 40 -2.66 -15.06 1.36
C PRO A 40 -2.68 -13.77 2.20
N HIS A 41 -2.45 -12.63 1.56
CA HIS A 41 -2.48 -11.32 2.22
C HIS A 41 -3.89 -10.69 2.12
N PRO A 42 -4.39 -9.99 3.17
CA PRO A 42 -5.70 -9.32 3.12
C PRO A 42 -5.84 -8.29 1.99
N GLU A 43 -4.73 -7.72 1.53
CA GLU A 43 -4.72 -6.75 0.43
C GLU A 43 -4.65 -7.41 -0.96
N GLY A 44 -4.54 -8.73 -1.05
CA GLY A 44 -4.14 -9.45 -2.27
C GLY A 44 -2.64 -9.76 -2.29
N GLY A 45 -2.23 -10.75 -3.07
CA GLY A 45 -0.90 -11.33 -3.01
C GLY A 45 -0.75 -12.38 -1.91
N TYR A 46 0.50 -12.75 -1.67
CA TYR A 46 0.93 -13.61 -0.56
C TYR A 46 1.97 -12.88 0.28
N PHE A 47 2.04 -13.17 1.58
CA PHE A 47 3.00 -12.57 2.48
C PHE A 47 3.44 -13.52 3.60
N VAL A 48 4.50 -13.15 4.32
CA VAL A 48 4.85 -13.71 5.63
C VAL A 48 5.64 -12.66 6.41
N GLU A 49 5.37 -12.50 7.71
CA GLU A 49 6.24 -11.72 8.60
C GLU A 49 7.53 -12.51 8.85
N THR A 50 8.68 -11.94 8.47
CA THR A 50 9.99 -12.56 8.60
C THR A 50 10.76 -12.08 9.82
N ASP A 51 10.47 -10.86 10.30
CA ASP A 51 11.09 -10.29 11.48
C ASP A 51 10.17 -9.28 12.17
N ARG A 52 10.23 -9.26 13.51
CA ARG A 52 9.63 -8.25 14.37
C ARG A 52 10.62 -7.93 15.47
N ASP A 53 11.18 -6.73 15.42
CA ASP A 53 12.26 -6.33 16.32
C ASP A 53 11.79 -6.40 17.79
N PRO A 54 12.47 -7.15 18.69
CA PRO A 54 12.10 -7.22 20.10
C PRO A 54 12.22 -5.86 20.82
N LEU A 55 12.96 -4.90 20.27
CA LEU A 55 13.03 -3.53 20.79
C LEU A 55 11.66 -2.86 20.64
N ARG A 56 11.14 -2.36 21.78
CA ARG A 56 9.94 -1.53 21.83
C ARG A 56 10.34 -0.06 21.93
N ILE A 57 9.76 0.78 21.09
CA ILE A 57 9.95 2.24 21.06
C ILE A 57 8.63 2.96 21.40
N PRO A 58 8.67 4.22 21.87
CA PRO A 58 7.45 5.01 22.06
C PRO A 58 6.61 5.06 20.78
N ASN A 59 5.29 4.88 20.90
CA ASN A 59 4.37 4.93 19.75
C ASN A 59 4.17 6.40 19.31
N PRO A 60 4.64 6.81 18.10
CA PRO A 60 4.44 8.17 17.61
C PRO A 60 2.99 8.46 17.20
N TYR A 61 2.14 7.43 17.09
CA TYR A 61 0.73 7.54 16.70
C TYR A 61 -0.23 7.52 17.88
N ALA A 62 0.28 7.40 19.11
CA ALA A 62 -0.57 7.42 20.29
C ALA A 62 -1.30 8.76 20.40
N HIS A 63 -2.62 8.72 20.42
CA HIS A 63 -3.42 9.91 20.70
C HIS A 63 -3.21 10.31 22.16
N THR A 64 -2.90 11.59 22.40
CA THR A 64 -2.87 12.16 23.75
C THR A 64 -4.28 12.30 24.31
N THR A 65 -5.03 11.21 24.44
CA THR A 65 -6.21 11.17 25.30
C THR A 65 -5.73 10.83 26.70
N SER A 66 -5.60 11.87 27.52
CA SER A 66 -5.37 11.81 28.96
C SER A 66 -6.45 10.96 29.64
N THR A 67 -6.25 9.64 29.71
CA THR A 67 -6.79 8.80 30.76
C THR A 67 -5.71 7.80 31.16
N GLN A 68 -5.19 8.00 32.37
CA GLN A 68 -4.24 7.11 33.02
C GLN A 68 -4.91 5.74 33.24
N ASN A 69 -4.83 4.86 32.25
CA ASN A 69 -5.09 3.43 32.44
C ASN A 69 -3.74 2.70 32.40
N PRO A 70 -3.26 2.15 33.53
CA PRO A 70 -1.94 1.49 33.62
C PRO A 70 -1.76 0.23 32.75
N SER A 71 -2.79 -0.16 31.98
CA SER A 71 -2.83 -1.37 31.16
C SER A 71 -2.53 -1.14 29.67
N SER A 72 -2.19 0.09 29.23
CA SER A 72 -2.02 0.44 27.81
C SER A 72 -0.61 0.27 27.23
N ILE A 73 0.31 -0.48 27.86
CA ILE A 73 1.71 -0.63 27.38
C ILE A 73 1.78 -1.02 25.87
N LEU A 74 0.80 -1.76 25.37
CA LEU A 74 0.70 -2.15 23.95
C LEU A 74 0.32 -0.99 23.02
N VAL A 75 -0.48 -0.03 23.50
CA VAL A 75 -0.89 1.18 22.77
C VAL A 75 0.21 2.24 22.80
N ASP A 76 0.97 2.31 23.90
CA ASP A 76 1.98 3.35 24.12
C ASP A 76 3.32 3.06 23.44
N THR A 77 3.51 1.84 22.95
CA THR A 77 4.75 1.43 22.27
C THR A 77 4.47 0.71 20.96
N ARG A 78 5.49 0.67 20.10
CA ARG A 78 5.54 -0.16 18.88
C ARG A 78 6.84 -0.95 18.87
N ASN A 79 6.89 -2.07 18.15
CA ASN A 79 8.19 -2.66 17.80
C ASN A 79 8.98 -1.63 16.98
N ALA A 80 10.31 -1.62 17.08
CA ALA A 80 11.12 -0.65 16.33
C ALA A 80 10.92 -0.81 14.81
N MET A 81 10.73 -2.05 14.34
CA MET A 81 10.35 -2.37 12.97
C MET A 81 9.67 -3.74 12.87
N THR A 82 8.99 -3.97 11.75
CA THR A 82 8.56 -5.30 11.27
C THR A 82 8.94 -5.45 9.81
N SER A 83 9.30 -6.65 9.38
CA SER A 83 9.59 -6.93 7.99
C SER A 83 8.84 -8.15 7.49
N ILE A 84 8.39 -8.06 6.24
CA ILE A 84 7.67 -9.14 5.56
C ILE A 84 8.37 -9.49 4.24
N HIS A 85 8.12 -10.70 3.74
CA HIS A 85 8.12 -10.93 2.30
C HIS A 85 6.72 -10.70 1.76
N TYR A 86 6.63 -10.11 0.57
CA TYR A 86 5.37 -9.91 -0.15
C TYR A 86 5.53 -10.35 -1.61
N LEU A 87 4.56 -11.10 -2.11
CA LEU A 87 4.56 -11.71 -3.44
C LEU A 87 3.24 -11.44 -4.17
N LEU A 88 3.32 -10.71 -5.28
CA LEU A 88 2.26 -10.69 -6.28
C LEU A 88 2.52 -11.75 -7.35
N THR A 89 1.45 -12.32 -7.88
CA THR A 89 1.52 -13.41 -8.88
C THR A 89 0.53 -13.16 -10.02
N PRO A 90 0.62 -13.85 -11.16
CA PRO A 90 -0.41 -13.79 -12.20
C PRO A 90 -1.84 -14.07 -11.72
N ARG A 91 -2.02 -14.91 -10.69
CA ARG A 91 -3.34 -15.23 -10.14
C ARG A 91 -3.83 -14.21 -9.12
N THR A 92 -2.93 -13.61 -8.34
CA THR A 92 -3.24 -12.52 -7.40
C THR A 92 -2.32 -11.32 -7.70
N PRO A 93 -2.60 -10.58 -8.79
CA PRO A 93 -1.66 -9.64 -9.40
C PRO A 93 -1.68 -8.24 -8.79
N LEU A 94 -2.58 -8.02 -7.83
CA LEU A 94 -2.94 -6.72 -7.30
C LEU A 94 -2.84 -6.72 -5.78
N GLY A 95 -2.04 -5.78 -5.25
CA GLY A 95 -2.25 -5.26 -3.90
C GLY A 95 -3.24 -4.10 -4.00
N HIS A 96 -4.37 -4.20 -3.30
CA HIS A 96 -5.37 -3.14 -3.29
C HIS A 96 -4.83 -1.88 -2.64
N PHE A 97 -5.41 -0.72 -2.97
CA PHE A 97 -5.04 0.53 -2.32
C PHE A 97 -5.24 0.44 -0.81
N HIS A 98 -4.15 0.70 -0.10
CA HIS A 98 -4.11 0.79 1.34
C HIS A 98 -3.07 1.83 1.74
N ARG A 99 -3.07 2.16 3.02
CA ARG A 99 -2.03 2.99 3.63
C ARG A 99 -1.61 2.42 4.97
N ASN A 100 -0.50 2.94 5.47
CA ASN A 100 -0.02 2.68 6.81
C ASN A 100 0.48 3.99 7.43
N LYS A 101 0.22 4.26 8.71
CA LYS A 101 0.82 5.43 9.38
C LYS A 101 2.34 5.33 9.45
N GLY A 102 2.86 4.10 9.52
CA GLY A 102 4.26 3.74 9.41
C GLY A 102 4.77 3.91 7.99
N ARG A 103 5.94 4.52 7.85
CA ARG A 103 6.64 4.54 6.57
C ARG A 103 7.12 3.13 6.23
N THR A 104 7.01 2.74 4.96
CA THR A 104 7.37 1.40 4.50
C THR A 104 8.48 1.46 3.46
N VAL A 105 9.63 0.86 3.77
CA VAL A 105 10.73 0.66 2.83
C VAL A 105 10.48 -0.64 2.07
N HIS A 106 10.48 -0.57 0.75
CA HIS A 106 10.29 -1.70 -0.14
C HIS A 106 11.59 -2.03 -0.85
N THR A 107 11.97 -3.31 -0.91
CA THR A 107 13.18 -3.79 -1.60
C THR A 107 12.84 -4.93 -2.55
N LEU A 108 13.25 -4.80 -3.82
CA LEU A 108 13.04 -5.80 -4.86
C LEU A 108 13.94 -7.02 -4.66
N HIS A 109 13.34 -8.21 -4.67
CA HIS A 109 14.08 -9.48 -4.75
C HIS A 109 14.00 -10.12 -6.12
N ARG A 110 12.80 -10.12 -6.73
CA ARG A 110 12.58 -10.76 -8.03
C ARG A 110 11.37 -10.18 -8.75
N GLY A 111 11.45 -10.20 -10.08
CA GLY A 111 10.32 -9.92 -10.94
C GLY A 111 10.15 -8.44 -11.23
N ARG A 112 8.93 -8.06 -11.57
CA ARG A 112 8.61 -6.71 -12.06
C ARG A 112 7.19 -6.33 -11.69
N GLY A 113 6.98 -5.05 -11.43
CA GLY A 113 5.65 -4.51 -11.21
C GLY A 113 5.57 -3.00 -11.44
N ARG A 114 4.36 -2.47 -11.26
CA ARG A 114 4.07 -1.04 -11.34
C ARG A 114 3.42 -0.61 -10.04
N TYR A 115 3.99 0.42 -9.42
CA TYR A 115 3.43 1.08 -8.26
C TYR A 115 2.60 2.29 -8.68
N VAL A 116 1.57 2.58 -7.88
CA VAL A 116 0.77 3.80 -7.97
C VAL A 116 0.53 4.33 -6.57
N ILE A 117 0.90 5.58 -6.36
CA ILE A 117 0.88 6.28 -5.08
C ILE A 117 -0.04 7.48 -5.22
N ILE A 118 -0.93 7.66 -4.24
CA ILE A 118 -1.77 8.85 -4.11
C ILE A 118 -1.19 9.65 -2.93
N HIS A 119 -0.60 10.80 -3.22
CA HIS A 119 0.04 11.69 -2.23
C HIS A 119 -1.02 12.52 -1.50
N ALA A 120 -1.85 11.84 -0.68
CA ALA A 120 -2.98 12.44 0.04
C ALA A 120 -2.55 13.43 1.14
N ASP A 121 -1.35 13.26 1.68
CA ASP A 121 -0.72 14.13 2.66
C ASP A 121 -0.48 15.55 2.12
N GLU A 122 -0.18 15.68 0.83
CA GLU A 122 0.04 16.98 0.16
C GLU A 122 -1.21 17.86 0.10
N VAL A 123 -2.40 17.25 0.25
CA VAL A 123 -3.70 17.93 0.13
C VAL A 123 -4.58 17.76 1.38
N ALA A 124 -4.02 17.25 2.48
CA ALA A 124 -4.75 17.08 3.73
C ALA A 124 -5.16 18.45 4.32
N SER A 125 -6.42 18.57 4.74
CA SER A 125 -6.94 19.80 5.34
C SER A 125 -6.44 19.98 6.77
N THR A 126 -6.36 21.23 7.24
CA THR A 126 -5.98 21.53 8.62
C THR A 126 -6.94 20.91 9.65
N SER A 127 -8.18 20.62 9.25
CA SER A 127 -9.18 19.96 10.09
C SER A 127 -8.95 18.44 10.21
N CYS A 128 -8.10 17.88 9.36
CA CYS A 128 -7.73 16.46 9.34
C CYS A 128 -6.27 16.31 8.85
N PRO A 129 -5.26 16.66 9.68
CA PRO A 129 -3.85 16.58 9.28
C PRO A 129 -3.45 15.17 8.85
N GLY A 130 -2.77 15.05 7.72
CA GLY A 130 -2.43 13.77 7.09
C GLY A 130 -3.62 13.08 6.39
N GLY A 131 -4.85 13.58 6.55
CA GLY A 131 -6.06 12.95 6.02
C GLY A 131 -6.67 11.88 6.93
N TYR A 132 -6.10 11.71 8.12
CA TYR A 132 -6.45 10.66 9.09
C TYR A 132 -6.50 11.25 10.49
N GLY A 133 -7.25 10.60 11.39
CA GLY A 133 -7.46 11.13 12.73
C GLY A 133 -8.24 12.44 12.74
N GLY A 134 -8.56 12.93 13.93
CA GLY A 134 -9.48 14.05 14.10
C GLY A 134 -10.95 13.59 14.14
N ASN A 135 -11.87 14.46 13.76
CA ASN A 135 -13.30 14.17 13.88
C ASN A 135 -13.72 13.13 12.83
N GLU A 136 -14.03 11.89 13.24
CA GLU A 136 -14.55 10.84 12.36
C GLU A 136 -15.85 11.23 11.66
N SER A 137 -16.60 12.19 12.21
CA SER A 137 -17.80 12.75 11.57
C SER A 137 -17.50 13.72 10.42
N LEU A 138 -16.22 14.03 10.14
CA LEU A 138 -15.84 14.89 9.02
C LEU A 138 -15.98 14.09 7.70
N PRO A 139 -16.82 14.53 6.74
CA PRO A 139 -17.00 13.83 5.47
C PRO A 139 -15.72 13.90 4.63
N GLU A 140 -15.50 12.90 3.78
CA GLU A 140 -14.30 12.78 2.93
C GLU A 140 -14.04 14.05 2.10
N SER A 141 -15.09 14.65 1.52
CA SER A 141 -15.01 15.91 0.77
C SER A 141 -14.45 17.12 1.54
N ARG A 142 -14.39 17.07 2.88
CA ARG A 142 -13.82 18.13 3.73
C ARG A 142 -12.46 17.76 4.34
N ARG A 143 -12.00 16.54 4.12
CA ARG A 143 -10.67 16.08 4.56
C ARG A 143 -9.56 16.60 3.65
N TRP A 144 -9.90 17.01 2.43
CA TRP A 144 -8.95 17.40 1.38
C TRP A 144 -9.13 18.85 0.95
N THR A 145 -8.05 19.54 0.64
CA THR A 145 -8.07 20.94 0.14
C THR A 145 -8.04 21.03 -1.38
N ASP A 146 -7.56 19.98 -2.05
CA ASP A 146 -7.45 19.87 -3.51
C ASP A 146 -7.36 18.37 -3.89
N HIS A 147 -7.24 18.07 -5.19
CA HIS A 147 -6.94 16.73 -5.67
C HIS A 147 -5.47 16.36 -5.44
N ALA A 148 -5.25 15.17 -4.89
CA ALA A 148 -3.94 14.61 -4.61
C ALA A 148 -3.16 14.32 -5.90
N ARG A 149 -1.85 14.57 -5.85
CA ARG A 149 -0.93 14.16 -6.90
C ARG A 149 -0.84 12.64 -6.94
N ILE A 150 -0.88 12.08 -8.15
CA ILE A 150 -0.69 10.64 -8.37
C ILE A 150 0.70 10.42 -8.95
N GLU A 151 1.46 9.50 -8.37
CA GLU A 151 2.76 9.06 -8.89
C GLU A 151 2.67 7.61 -9.34
N THR A 152 3.31 7.29 -10.47
CA THR A 152 3.45 5.91 -10.92
C THR A 152 4.87 5.64 -11.40
N PHE A 153 5.38 4.45 -11.10
CA PHE A 153 6.71 4.02 -11.50
C PHE A 153 6.78 2.49 -11.62
N VAL A 154 7.76 2.02 -12.39
CA VAL A 154 8.05 0.59 -12.55
C VAL A 154 9.10 0.17 -11.54
N VAL A 155 8.86 -0.97 -10.91
CA VAL A 155 9.82 -1.65 -10.04
C VAL A 155 10.33 -2.90 -10.76
N GLY A 156 11.63 -3.08 -10.77
CA GLY A 156 12.28 -4.11 -11.57
C GLY A 156 13.81 -3.94 -11.60
N PRO A 157 14.54 -4.91 -12.16
CA PRO A 157 15.99 -4.94 -12.11
C PRO A 157 16.68 -3.99 -13.12
N ASP A 158 15.97 -3.42 -14.10
CA ASP A 158 16.58 -2.63 -15.17
C ASP A 158 16.75 -1.15 -14.78
N VAL A 159 17.66 -0.90 -13.85
CA VAL A 159 17.95 0.44 -13.31
C VAL A 159 18.39 1.44 -14.38
N LEU A 160 19.02 0.97 -15.47
CA LEU A 160 19.44 1.82 -16.58
C LEU A 160 18.26 2.36 -17.39
N LYS A 161 17.10 1.72 -17.30
CA LYS A 161 15.82 2.20 -17.84
C LYS A 161 14.97 2.96 -16.82
N GLY A 162 15.50 3.24 -15.64
CA GLY A 162 14.81 3.99 -14.59
C GLY A 162 13.90 3.15 -13.68
N GLU A 163 14.01 1.82 -13.71
CA GLU A 163 13.28 0.96 -12.77
C GLU A 163 13.82 1.11 -11.34
N ARG A 164 12.92 1.08 -10.36
CA ARG A 164 13.30 1.16 -8.95
C ARG A 164 13.49 -0.24 -8.36
N VAL A 165 14.62 -0.44 -7.70
CA VAL A 165 14.90 -1.65 -6.90
C VAL A 165 14.66 -1.44 -5.41
N GLN A 166 14.54 -0.18 -4.97
CA GLN A 166 14.13 0.20 -3.63
C GLN A 166 13.31 1.49 -3.70
N TRP A 167 12.26 1.60 -2.90
CA TRP A 167 11.42 2.78 -2.79
C TRP A 167 10.80 2.87 -1.40
N ILE A 168 10.31 4.06 -1.05
CA ILE A 168 9.68 4.33 0.24
C ILE A 168 8.29 4.88 -0.04
N VAL A 169 7.30 4.42 0.71
CA VAL A 169 5.93 4.91 0.66
C VAL A 169 5.40 5.05 2.06
N ASP A 170 4.60 6.09 2.29
CA ASP A 170 3.79 6.29 3.49
C ASP A 170 2.35 5.75 3.26
N GLY A 171 2.16 5.04 2.15
CA GLY A 171 0.91 4.48 1.67
C GLY A 171 0.93 4.37 0.15
N GLY A 172 0.33 3.32 -0.42
CA GLY A 172 0.44 3.06 -1.86
C GLY A 172 0.11 1.63 -2.23
N ARG A 173 0.33 1.28 -3.51
CA ARG A 173 0.14 -0.10 -3.96
C ARG A 173 1.04 -0.48 -5.12
N GLY A 174 1.24 -1.79 -5.26
CA GLY A 174 1.88 -2.43 -6.40
C GLY A 174 0.91 -3.31 -7.21
N SER A 175 1.23 -3.48 -8.49
CA SER A 175 0.66 -4.51 -9.37
C SER A 175 1.78 -5.21 -10.12
N SER A 176 1.64 -6.48 -10.46
CA SER A 176 2.67 -7.24 -11.19
C SER A 176 2.12 -7.93 -12.44
N SER A 177 2.95 -8.00 -13.49
CA SER A 177 2.67 -8.68 -14.75
C SER A 177 3.45 -9.98 -14.96
N GLU A 178 4.44 -10.31 -14.11
CA GLU A 178 5.29 -11.51 -14.28
C GLU A 178 5.61 -12.21 -12.94
N GLY A 179 4.95 -11.78 -11.87
CA GLY A 179 5.34 -12.05 -10.49
C GLY A 179 6.26 -10.95 -9.94
N LEU A 180 6.06 -10.58 -8.68
CA LEU A 180 6.85 -9.56 -7.99
C LEU A 180 7.06 -10.00 -6.55
N LEU A 181 8.29 -10.39 -6.22
CA LEU A 181 8.72 -10.70 -4.86
C LEU A 181 9.54 -9.53 -4.32
N ILE A 182 9.10 -9.02 -3.18
CA ILE A 182 9.76 -7.92 -2.47
C ILE A 182 9.87 -8.24 -0.98
N SER A 183 10.70 -7.47 -0.28
CA SER A 183 10.56 -7.29 1.16
C SER A 183 10.01 -5.91 1.45
N GLU A 184 9.19 -5.83 2.49
CA GLU A 184 8.74 -4.56 3.05
C GLU A 184 9.22 -4.47 4.50
N THR A 185 9.63 -3.28 4.92
CA THR A 185 10.04 -2.98 6.29
C THR A 185 9.29 -1.74 6.75
N VAL A 186 8.46 -1.88 7.77
CA VAL A 186 7.63 -0.80 8.33
C VAL A 186 8.31 -0.27 9.59
N VAL A 187 8.41 1.05 9.70
CA VAL A 187 8.98 1.74 10.86
C VAL A 187 8.05 2.88 11.32
N PRO A 188 7.59 2.88 12.59
CA PRO A 188 7.65 1.79 13.57
C PRO A 188 6.97 0.51 13.07
N GLY A 189 7.20 -0.62 13.75
CA GLY A 189 6.66 -1.92 13.36
C GLY A 189 5.14 -1.93 13.18
N PHE A 190 4.69 -2.69 12.19
CA PHE A 190 3.30 -2.79 11.76
C PHE A 190 2.37 -3.25 12.87
N GLU A 191 1.25 -2.54 12.99
CA GLU A 191 0.07 -2.94 13.75
C GLU A 191 -1.18 -2.67 12.90
N PHE A 192 -2.20 -3.52 13.02
CA PHE A 192 -3.44 -3.39 12.23
C PHE A 192 -4.18 -2.07 12.48
N GLU A 193 -4.02 -1.47 13.66
CA GLU A 193 -4.62 -0.16 14.02
C GLU A 193 -4.06 1.02 13.22
N ASP A 194 -2.91 0.83 12.59
CA ASP A 194 -2.21 1.84 11.79
C ASP A 194 -2.43 1.64 10.29
N HIS A 195 -3.22 0.63 9.91
CA HIS A 195 -3.48 0.21 8.53
C HIS A 195 -4.95 0.37 8.18
N ASP A 196 -5.23 0.92 7.01
CA ASP A 196 -6.58 0.96 6.44
C ASP A 196 -6.58 0.93 4.91
N PHE A 197 -7.68 0.41 4.38
CA PHE A 197 -7.94 0.34 2.95
C PHE A 197 -8.53 1.64 2.43
N MET A 198 -8.26 1.92 1.15
CA MET A 198 -8.99 2.93 0.41
C MET A 198 -10.43 2.45 0.17
N ASP A 199 -11.39 3.35 0.32
CA ASP A 199 -12.79 3.16 -0.09
C ASP A 199 -13.14 4.04 -1.31
N GLU A 200 -14.29 3.76 -1.95
CA GLU A 200 -14.71 4.46 -3.15
C GLU A 200 -15.03 5.95 -2.92
N GLU A 201 -15.60 6.30 -1.76
CA GLU A 201 -15.95 7.70 -1.44
C GLU A 201 -14.69 8.53 -1.30
N ARG A 202 -13.71 8.02 -0.54
CA ARG A 202 -12.41 8.63 -0.34
C ARG A 202 -11.64 8.78 -1.63
N LEU A 203 -11.59 7.74 -2.48
CA LEU A 203 -10.93 7.85 -3.79
C LEU A 203 -11.53 8.98 -4.62
N ARG A 204 -12.87 9.05 -4.72
CA ARG A 204 -13.57 10.10 -5.47
C ARG A 204 -13.40 11.50 -4.89
N ALA A 205 -13.18 11.61 -3.59
CA ALA A 205 -12.90 12.88 -2.93
C ALA A 205 -11.44 13.32 -3.09
N LEU A 206 -10.51 12.38 -3.24
CA LEU A 206 -9.07 12.63 -3.30
C LEU A 206 -8.54 12.96 -4.70
N VAL A 207 -9.13 12.41 -5.76
CA VAL A 207 -8.60 12.57 -7.11
C VAL A 207 -9.68 13.06 -8.08
N SER A 208 -9.30 13.46 -9.29
CA SER A 208 -10.29 13.85 -10.29
C SER A 208 -11.24 12.70 -10.63
N ARG A 209 -12.43 13.03 -11.14
CA ARG A 209 -13.42 12.00 -11.54
C ARG A 209 -12.81 11.01 -12.53
N GLU A 210 -12.10 11.50 -13.53
CA GLU A 210 -11.50 10.68 -14.58
C GLU A 210 -10.39 9.77 -14.01
N GLN A 211 -9.61 10.25 -13.04
CA GLN A 211 -8.60 9.46 -12.32
C GLN A 211 -9.24 8.40 -11.42
N ALA A 212 -10.31 8.74 -10.72
CA ALA A 212 -11.07 7.79 -9.89
C ALA A 212 -11.68 6.67 -10.75
N GLU A 213 -12.22 7.00 -11.93
CA GLU A 213 -12.74 6.01 -12.88
C GLU A 213 -11.63 5.09 -13.41
N GLU A 214 -10.47 5.63 -13.79
CA GLU A 214 -9.31 4.84 -14.25
C GLU A 214 -8.79 3.89 -13.14
N MET A 215 -8.89 4.30 -11.89
CA MET A 215 -8.37 3.55 -10.73
C MET A 215 -9.43 2.77 -9.93
N ALA A 216 -10.70 2.76 -10.35
CA ALA A 216 -11.78 2.15 -9.56
C ALA A 216 -11.56 0.66 -9.29
N TRP A 217 -10.97 -0.07 -10.24
CA TRP A 217 -10.69 -1.51 -10.11
C TRP A 217 -9.57 -1.86 -9.10
N MET A 218 -8.90 -0.83 -8.57
CA MET A 218 -7.76 -0.93 -7.67
C MET A 218 -8.20 -0.86 -6.19
N VAL A 219 -9.46 -0.45 -5.97
CA VAL A 219 -10.12 -0.38 -4.67
C VAL A 219 -10.67 -1.75 -4.33
N ARG A 220 -10.51 -2.18 -3.08
CA ARG A 220 -11.01 -3.48 -2.62
C ARG A 220 -12.53 -3.49 -2.66
N ARG A 221 -13.12 -4.53 -3.24
CA ARG A 221 -14.56 -4.79 -3.14
C ARG A 221 -14.83 -5.56 -1.85
N GLU A 222 -15.83 -5.13 -1.08
CA GLU A 222 -16.31 -5.83 0.11
C GLU A 222 -16.96 -7.18 -0.22
#